data_AF-A0A1A9S0U8-F1
#
_entry.id   AF-A0A1A9S0U8-F1
#
_cell.length_a   1.000
_cell.length_b   1.000
_cell.length_c   1.000
_cell.angle_alpha   90.00
_cell.angle_beta   90.00
_cell.angle_gamma   90.00
#
_symmetry.space_group_name_H-M   'P 1'
#
loop_
_entity.id
_entity.type
_entity.pdbx_description
1 polymer ?
#
loop_
_entity_poly.entity_id
_entity_poly.type
_entity_poly.pdbx_seq_one_letter_code
_entity_poly.pdbx_strand_id
1 'polypeptide(L)'
;MRQFTLSTPNGTLLGFLVLTADNDDEPVSGNAMIQAHAAALPPEDTAPARALEALAGQLLVWQPHGEGIALYDAEGGLAADIRQQYLRLGGHTLLLTDLEGNL
;
A
#
# COMPACT_ATOMS: atom_id res chain seq x y z
N MET A 1 2.84 13.80 -4.90
CA MET A 1 3.27 12.39 -4.79
C MET A 1 3.65 12.10 -3.34
N ARG A 2 3.19 10.98 -2.75
CA ARG A 2 3.57 10.52 -1.40
C ARG A 2 4.08 9.09 -1.47
N GLN A 3 5.10 8.76 -0.67
CA GLN A 3 5.69 7.43 -0.66
C GLN A 3 5.83 6.89 0.77
N PHE A 4 5.44 5.63 0.94
CA PHE A 4 5.47 4.94 2.22
C PHE A 4 6.29 3.67 2.11
N THR A 5 6.97 3.29 3.18
CA THR A 5 7.41 1.90 3.35
C THR A 5 6.24 1.04 3.81
N LEU A 6 6.29 -0.24 3.42
CA LEU A 6 5.36 -1.28 3.84
C LEU A 6 6.14 -2.33 4.60
N SER A 7 5.93 -2.37 5.92
CA SER A 7 6.57 -3.36 6.79
C SER A 7 5.53 -4.25 7.47
N THR A 8 5.91 -5.47 7.82
CA THR A 8 5.08 -6.26 8.74
C THR A 8 5.09 -5.61 10.14
N PRO A 9 4.12 -5.95 11.01
CA PRO A 9 4.12 -5.44 12.39
C PRO A 9 5.40 -5.77 13.17
N ASN A 10 6.16 -6.78 12.75
CA ASN A 10 7.43 -7.17 13.35
C ASN A 10 8.63 -6.35 12.82
N GLY A 11 8.40 -5.44 11.87
CA GLY A 11 9.41 -4.54 11.33
C GLY A 11 10.07 -5.00 10.03
N THR A 12 9.70 -6.17 9.50
CA THR A 12 10.26 -6.67 8.23
C THR A 12 9.74 -5.83 7.06
N LEU A 13 10.63 -5.15 6.34
CA LEU A 13 10.29 -4.39 5.14
C LEU A 13 9.88 -5.35 4.01
N LEU A 14 8.66 -5.20 3.51
CA LEU A 14 8.13 -5.99 2.40
C LEU A 14 8.04 -5.20 1.09
N GLY A 15 8.02 -3.87 1.15
CA GLY A 15 7.92 -3.07 -0.06
C GLY A 15 7.64 -1.60 0.18
N PHE A 16 7.11 -0.96 -0.85
CA PHE A 16 6.77 0.46 -0.86
C PHE A 16 5.41 0.68 -1.52
N LEU A 17 4.71 1.70 -1.05
CA LEU A 17 3.50 2.24 -1.67
C LEU A 17 3.79 3.66 -2.15
N VAL A 18 3.48 3.93 -3.42
CA VAL A 18 3.51 5.28 -4.00
C VAL A 18 2.08 5.70 -4.32
N LEU A 19 1.68 6.87 -3.82
CA LEU A 19 0.41 7.52 -4.16
C LEU A 19 0.70 8.79 -4.97
N THR A 20 0.09 8.88 -6.14
CA THR A 20 0.13 10.05 -7.02
C THR A 20 -1.29 10.55 -7.18
N ALA A 21 -1.54 11.82 -6.86
CA ALA A 21 -2.86 12.42 -7.03
C ALA A 21 -3.11 12.77 -8.50
N ASP A 22 -4.37 12.74 -8.91
CA ASP A 22 -4.77 13.25 -10.23
C ASP A 22 -4.69 14.79 -10.29
N ASN A 23 -4.89 15.45 -9.14
CA ASN A 23 -4.75 16.88 -8.94
C ASN A 23 -3.99 17.14 -7.63
N ASP A 24 -2.93 17.94 -7.69
CA ASP A 24 -2.09 18.27 -6.54
C ASP A 24 -2.72 19.30 -5.59
N ASP A 25 -3.65 20.15 -6.07
CA ASP A 25 -4.26 21.22 -5.26
C ASP A 25 -5.35 20.67 -4.31
N GLU A 26 -6.16 19.74 -4.79
CA GLU A 26 -7.22 19.06 -4.03
C GLU A 26 -7.16 17.54 -4.33
N PRO A 27 -6.27 16.79 -3.66
CA PRO A 27 -6.07 15.39 -3.94
C PRO A 27 -7.26 14.56 -3.42
N VAL A 28 -8.24 14.31 -4.29
CA VAL A 28 -9.43 13.48 -4.01
C VAL A 28 -9.28 12.06 -4.57
N SER A 29 -8.45 11.83 -5.56
CA SER A 29 -8.16 10.49 -6.11
C SER A 29 -6.82 10.49 -6.81
N GLY A 30 -6.39 9.29 -7.20
CA GLY A 30 -5.34 9.16 -8.20
C GLY A 30 -4.82 7.75 -8.36
N ASN A 31 -3.57 7.66 -8.76
CA ASN A 31 -2.92 6.40 -9.07
C ASN A 31 -2.07 5.94 -7.90
N ALA A 32 -2.08 4.63 -7.65
CA ALA A 32 -1.26 3.98 -6.67
C ALA A 32 -0.40 2.89 -7.33
N MET A 33 0.81 2.73 -6.84
CA MET A 33 1.73 1.69 -7.28
C MET A 33 2.36 1.03 -6.06
N ILE A 34 2.35 -0.31 -6.07
CA ILE A 34 3.02 -1.12 -5.05
C ILE A 34 4.31 -1.69 -5.66
N GLN A 35 5.39 -1.58 -4.91
CA GLN A 35 6.69 -2.16 -5.25
C GLN A 35 7.11 -3.15 -4.17
N ALA A 36 7.20 -4.44 -4.51
CA ALA A 36 7.70 -5.44 -3.58
C ALA A 36 9.22 -5.31 -3.39
N HIS A 37 9.69 -5.49 -2.15
CA HIS A 37 11.11 -5.56 -1.82
C HIS A 37 11.54 -7.03 -1.79
N ALA A 38 12.34 -7.44 -2.77
CA ALA A 38 12.88 -8.79 -2.83
C ALA A 38 14.05 -8.96 -1.87
N ALA A 39 13.80 -9.57 -0.71
CA ALA A 39 14.80 -9.96 0.27
C ALA A 39 14.51 -11.36 0.81
N ALA A 40 15.49 -11.96 1.49
CA ALA A 40 15.23 -13.18 2.26
C ALA A 40 14.32 -12.82 3.45
N LEU A 41 13.17 -13.48 3.54
CA LEU A 41 12.16 -13.20 4.56
C LEU A 41 12.11 -14.32 5.60
N PRO A 42 11.80 -13.99 6.86
CA PRO A 42 11.34 -14.97 7.83
C PRO A 42 10.10 -15.74 7.32
N PRO A 43 9.93 -17.03 7.67
CA PRO A 43 8.79 -17.82 7.22
C PRO A 43 7.43 -17.18 7.52
N GLU A 44 7.30 -16.52 8.67
CA GLU A 44 6.08 -15.82 9.10
C GLU A 44 5.68 -14.64 8.19
N ASP A 45 6.65 -14.03 7.51
CA ASP A 45 6.41 -12.87 6.64
C ASP A 45 6.17 -13.29 5.17
N THR A 46 6.24 -14.59 4.85
CA THR A 46 6.09 -15.09 3.47
C THR A 46 4.67 -14.90 2.93
N ALA A 47 3.64 -15.14 3.76
CA ALA A 47 2.24 -14.97 3.34
C ALA A 47 1.87 -13.51 3.02
N PRO A 48 2.14 -12.52 3.89
CA PRO A 48 1.91 -11.12 3.56
C PRO A 48 2.75 -10.63 2.38
N ALA A 49 3.99 -11.12 2.23
CA ALA A 49 4.82 -10.79 1.08
C ALA A 49 4.21 -11.28 -0.23
N ARG A 50 3.69 -12.51 -0.30
CA ARG A 50 2.98 -13.01 -1.48
C ARG A 50 1.74 -12.21 -1.82
N ALA A 51 0.98 -11.80 -0.81
CA ALA A 51 -0.21 -10.97 -1.01
C ALA A 51 0.19 -9.60 -1.59
N LEU A 52 1.31 -9.03 -1.13
CA LEU A 52 1.86 -7.78 -1.67
C LEU A 52 2.38 -7.96 -3.11
N GLU A 53 3.12 -9.03 -3.36
CA GLU A 53 3.65 -9.39 -4.68
C GLU A 53 2.53 -9.57 -5.72
N ALA A 54 1.37 -10.09 -5.31
CA ALA A 54 0.23 -10.23 -6.21
C ALA A 54 -0.26 -8.89 -6.77
N LEU A 55 -0.10 -7.79 -6.00
CA LEU A 55 -0.47 -6.44 -6.42
C LEU A 55 0.72 -5.63 -6.97
N ALA A 56 1.94 -6.11 -6.78
CA ALA A 56 3.15 -5.38 -7.15
C ALA A 56 3.23 -5.16 -8.66
N GLY A 57 3.56 -3.94 -9.06
CA GLY A 57 3.66 -3.55 -10.47
C GLY A 57 2.32 -3.33 -11.18
N GLN A 58 1.18 -3.57 -10.52
CA GLN A 58 -0.12 -3.20 -11.05
C GLN A 58 -0.38 -1.70 -10.85
N LEU A 59 -1.00 -1.06 -11.84
CA LEU A 59 -1.54 0.29 -11.66
C LEU A 59 -2.88 0.19 -10.93
N LEU A 60 -2.93 0.73 -9.72
CA LEU A 60 -4.12 0.78 -8.90
C LEU A 60 -4.69 2.20 -8.89
N VAL A 61 -5.98 2.33 -8.59
CA VAL A 61 -6.64 3.62 -8.37
C VAL A 61 -6.93 3.77 -6.88
N TRP A 62 -6.49 4.88 -6.28
CA TRP A 62 -6.82 5.21 -4.91
C TRP A 62 -7.92 6.28 -4.85
N GLN A 63 -8.82 6.14 -3.88
CA GLN A 63 -9.85 7.12 -3.57
C GLN A 63 -10.28 7.03 -2.09
N PRO A 64 -10.74 8.14 -1.47
CA PRO A 64 -11.33 8.15 -0.14
C PRO A 64 -12.47 7.14 -0.03
N HIS A 65 -12.51 6.44 1.10
CA HIS A 65 -13.56 5.49 1.41
C HIS A 65 -13.81 5.45 2.92
N GLY A 66 -14.91 6.11 3.33
CA GLY A 66 -15.17 6.37 4.75
C GLY A 66 -14.04 7.20 5.35
N GLU A 67 -13.48 6.73 6.47
CA GLU A 67 -12.38 7.39 7.21
C GLU A 67 -10.98 7.01 6.68
N GLY A 68 -10.89 6.40 5.50
CA GLY A 68 -9.64 5.89 4.95
C GLY A 68 -9.54 6.05 3.44
N ILE A 69 -8.61 5.31 2.84
CA ILE A 69 -8.39 5.26 1.39
C ILE A 69 -8.56 3.82 0.94
N ALA A 70 -9.26 3.59 -0.17
CA ALA A 70 -9.36 2.29 -0.81
C ALA A 70 -8.53 2.29 -2.09
N LEU A 71 -7.84 1.17 -2.36
CA LEU A 71 -7.11 0.89 -3.59
C LEU A 71 -7.90 -0.11 -4.42
N TYR A 72 -8.17 0.26 -5.67
CA TYR A 72 -8.93 -0.55 -6.62
C TYR A 72 -8.04 -1.01 -7.76
N ASP A 73 -8.24 -2.25 -8.21
CA ASP A 73 -7.59 -2.77 -9.41
C ASP A 73 -8.24 -2.23 -10.69
N ALA A 74 -7.71 -2.65 -11.85
CA ALA A 74 -8.21 -2.22 -13.16
C ALA A 74 -9.64 -2.68 -13.48
N GLU A 75 -10.15 -3.70 -12.78
CA GLU A 75 -11.53 -4.21 -12.93
C GLU A 75 -12.50 -3.51 -11.96
N GLY A 76 -11.99 -2.60 -11.12
CA GLY A 76 -12.77 -1.91 -10.08
C GLY A 76 -12.97 -2.76 -8.81
N GLY A 77 -12.26 -3.89 -8.69
CA GLY A 77 -12.22 -4.72 -7.50
C GLY A 77 -11.43 -4.04 -6.38
N LEU A 78 -11.89 -4.16 -5.13
CA LEU A 78 -11.15 -3.66 -3.98
C LEU A 78 -9.92 -4.53 -3.74
N ALA A 79 -8.72 -3.98 -3.98
CA ALA A 79 -7.45 -4.67 -3.82
C ALA A 79 -6.88 -4.52 -2.39
N ALA A 80 -7.01 -3.33 -1.80
CA ALA A 80 -6.54 -3.03 -0.45
C ALA A 80 -7.25 -1.82 0.15
N ASP A 81 -7.19 -1.67 1.48
CA ASP A 81 -7.62 -0.44 2.17
C ASP A 81 -6.56 0.09 3.14
N ILE A 82 -6.50 1.40 3.26
CA ILE A 82 -5.61 2.14 4.15
C ILE A 82 -6.46 2.82 5.22
N ARG A 83 -6.13 2.55 6.48
CA ARG A 83 -6.72 3.23 7.64
C ARG A 83 -5.64 3.56 8.64
N GLN A 84 -5.57 4.82 9.05
CA GLN A 84 -4.49 5.34 9.90
C GLN A 84 -3.12 4.98 9.26
N GLN A 85 -2.25 4.30 9.99
CA GLN A 85 -0.93 3.85 9.56
C GLN A 85 -0.92 2.42 9.00
N TYR A 86 -2.07 1.84 8.64
CA TYR A 86 -2.16 0.44 8.24
C TYR A 86 -2.67 0.28 6.82
N LEU A 87 -1.97 -0.52 6.02
CA LEU A 87 -2.46 -1.07 4.77
C LEU A 87 -2.98 -2.49 5.01
N ARG A 88 -4.20 -2.78 4.59
CA ARG A 88 -4.83 -4.09 4.67
C ARG A 88 -5.00 -4.66 3.28
N LEU A 89 -4.45 -5.84 3.05
CA LEU A 89 -4.49 -6.51 1.74
C LEU A 89 -4.40 -8.02 1.92
N GLY A 90 -5.18 -8.79 1.16
CA GLY A 90 -5.15 -10.26 1.22
C GLY A 90 -5.36 -10.85 2.63
N GLY A 91 -6.09 -10.18 3.53
CA GLY A 91 -6.27 -10.60 4.92
C GLY A 91 -5.10 -10.29 5.86
N HIS A 92 -4.05 -9.63 5.37
CA HIS A 92 -2.88 -9.22 6.13
C HIS A 92 -2.91 -7.73 6.43
N THR A 93 -2.21 -7.32 7.49
CA THR A 93 -2.03 -5.91 7.87
C THR A 93 -0.55 -5.56 7.82
N LEU A 94 -0.22 -4.53 7.05
CA LEU A 94 1.12 -3.94 6.95
C LEU A 94 1.12 -2.54 7.56
N LEU A 95 2.25 -2.15 8.14
CA LEU A 95 2.51 -0.81 8.63
C LEU A 95 2.98 0.09 7.49
N LEU A 96 2.35 1.26 7.37
CA LEU A 96 2.77 2.37 6.52
C LEU A 96 3.64 3.31 7.33
N THR A 97 4.85 3.56 6.86
CA THR A 97 5.71 4.62 7.41
C THR A 97 6.01 5.63 6.30
N ASP A 98 5.62 6.89 6.51
CA ASP A 98 5.88 7.97 5.56
C ASP A 98 7.40 8.20 5.46
N LEU A 99 7.94 8.16 4.23
CA LEU A 99 9.36 8.40 3.97
C LEU A 99 9.72 9.88 4.01
N GLU A 100 8.74 10.78 3.93
CA GLU A 100 8.94 12.23 4.05
C GLU A 100 9.04 12.68 5.52
N GLY A 101 8.80 11.78 6.48
CA GLY A 101 8.97 12.06 7.91
C GLY A 101 7.86 12.92 8.53
N ASN A 102 6.76 13.13 7.81
CA ASN A 102 5.58 13.83 8.32
C ASN A 102 4.71 12.84 9.12
N LEU A 103 5.06 12.63 10.40
CA LEU A 103 4.21 11.97 11.40
C LEU A 103 3.40 13.00 12.19
#